data_AF-A0A4R4NAC5-F1
#
_entry.id   AF-A0A4R4NAC5-F1
#
_cell.length_a   1.000
_cell.length_b   1.000
_cell.length_c   1.000
_cell.angle_alpha   90.00
_cell.angle_beta   90.00
_cell.angle_gamma   90.00
#
_symmetry.space_group_name_H-M   'P 1'
#
loop_
_entity.id
_entity.type
_entity.pdbx_description
1 polymer ?
#
loop_
_entity_poly.entity_id
_entity_poly.type
_entity_poly.pdbx_seq_one_letter_code
_entity_poly.pdbx_strand_id
1 'polypeptide(L)' 'MTGIPRLGRIPILDVAPVVGCGRWPAKAVVGETVEVSATVFREGHEMLGAAVVLRTPD' A
#
# COMPACT_ATOMS: atom_id res chain seq x y z
N MET A 1 -22.62 1.07 -3.30
CA MET A 1 -22.44 1.95 -2.12
C MET A 1 -21.02 1.79 -1.61
N THR A 2 -20.07 2.48 -2.23
CA THR A 2 -18.69 2.53 -1.75
C THR A 2 -18.68 3.54 -0.61
N GLY A 3 -18.59 3.08 0.64
CA GLY A 3 -18.31 3.97 1.75
C GLY A 3 -17.00 4.70 1.47
N ILE A 4 -16.94 6.00 1.75
CA ILE A 4 -15.71 6.77 1.65
C ILE A 4 -14.65 5.99 2.44
N PRO A 5 -13.53 5.55 1.80
CA PRO A 5 -12.48 4.85 2.53
C PRO A 5 -12.12 5.72 3.74
N ARG A 6 -12.03 5.13 4.93
CA ARG A 6 -11.63 5.89 6.12
C ARG A 6 -10.19 6.34 5.91
N LEU A 7 -10.03 7.54 5.39
CA LEU A 7 -8.72 8.14 5.15
C LEU A 7 -8.07 8.40 6.51
N GLY A 8 -6.84 7.93 6.67
CA GLY A 8 -5.98 8.36 7.77
C GLY A 8 -5.55 9.82 7.58
N ARG A 9 -4.87 10.37 8.58
CA ARG A 9 -4.33 11.75 8.53
C ARG A 9 -3.40 11.99 7.33
N ILE A 10 -2.66 10.95 6.92
CA ILE A 10 -1.84 10.94 5.71
C ILE A 10 -2.51 9.95 4.75
N PRO A 11 -3.11 10.42 3.65
CA PRO A 11 -3.64 9.55 2.60
C PRO A 11 -2.58 8.60 2.04
N ILE A 12 -2.92 7.30 2.01
CA ILE A 12 -2.17 6.24 1.35
C ILE A 12 -3.18 5.52 0.46
N LEU A 13 -3.08 5.74 -0.85
CA LEU A 13 -4.03 5.27 -1.85
C LEU A 13 -3.33 4.36 -2.85
N ASP A 14 -4.14 3.63 -3.64
CA ASP A 14 -3.68 2.85 -4.79
C ASP A 14 -2.48 1.94 -4.49
N VAL A 15 -2.50 1.29 -3.32
CA VAL A 15 -1.45 0.35 -2.92
C VAL A 15 -1.39 -0.81 -3.92
N ALA A 16 -0.20 -1.12 -4.41
CA ALA A 16 0.05 -2.21 -5.34
C ALA A 16 1.26 -3.05 -4.89
N PRO A 17 1.33 -4.35 -5.24
CA PRO A 17 0.42 -5.08 -6.13
C PRO A 17 -0.88 -5.56 -5.45
N VAL A 18 -2.00 -5.46 -6.16
CA VAL A 18 -3.32 -5.97 -5.74
C VAL A 18 -3.93 -6.81 -6.85
N VAL A 19 -4.35 -8.04 -6.52
CA VAL A 19 -4.95 -8.97 -7.49
C VAL A 19 -6.44 -9.16 -7.19
N GLY A 20 -7.28 -8.97 -8.21
CA GLY A 20 -8.74 -9.12 -8.07
C GLY A 20 -9.34 -8.25 -6.97
N CYS A 21 -8.91 -6.98 -6.85
CA CYS A 21 -9.34 -6.06 -5.80
C CYS A 21 -9.11 -6.58 -4.38
N GLY A 22 -8.01 -7.33 -4.17
CA GLY A 22 -7.65 -7.90 -2.87
C GLY A 22 -8.28 -9.26 -2.58
N ARG A 23 -9.08 -9.79 -3.52
CA ARG A 23 -9.68 -11.13 -3.40
C ARG A 23 -8.64 -12.23 -3.39
N TRP A 24 -7.52 -12.03 -4.10
CA TRP A 24 -6.46 -13.02 -4.24
C TRP A 24 -5.13 -12.43 -3.79
N PRO A 25 -4.25 -13.25 -3.18
CA PRO A 25 -2.92 -12.78 -2.80
C PRO A 25 -2.07 -12.48 -4.05
N ALA A 26 -1.28 -11.41 -3.97
CA ALA A 26 -0.13 -11.26 -4.86
C ALA A 26 0.85 -12.43 -4.62
N LYS A 27 1.64 -12.76 -5.64
CA LYS A 27 2.55 -13.91 -5.60
C LYS A 27 3.98 -13.43 -5.77
N ALA A 28 4.89 -14.12 -5.11
CA ALA A 28 6.32 -13.98 -5.26
C ALA A 28 6.99 -15.31 -4.92
N VAL A 29 8.25 -15.47 -5.31
CA VAL A 29 9.11 -16.59 -4.88
C VAL A 29 10.22 -16.13 -3.94
N VAL A 30 10.84 -17.06 -3.23
CA VAL A 30 11.94 -16.76 -2.30
C VAL A 30 13.11 -16.12 -3.06
N GLY A 31 13.58 -14.98 -2.55
CA GLY A 31 14.68 -14.22 -3.15
C GLY A 31 14.27 -13.26 -4.28
N GLU A 32 13.00 -13.28 -4.69
CA GLU A 32 12.47 -12.32 -5.65
C GLU A 32 12.36 -10.91 -5.02
N THR A 33 12.79 -9.89 -5.77
CA THR A 33 12.53 -8.50 -5.38
C THR A 33 11.14 -8.12 -5.84
N VAL A 34 10.27 -7.75 -4.90
CA VAL A 34 8.91 -7.31 -5.19
C VAL A 34 8.81 -5.81 -5.00
N GLU A 35 8.42 -5.09 -6.05
CA GLU A 35 8.10 -3.67 -5.95
C GLU A 35 6.75 -3.50 -5.24
N VAL A 36 6.72 -2.66 -4.21
CA VAL A 36 5.50 -2.23 -3.52
C VAL A 36 5.38 -0.72 -3.71
N SER A 37 4.23 -0.28 -4.21
CA SER A 37 3.96 1.12 -4.53
C SER A 37 2.65 1.60 -3.91
N ALA A 38 2.54 2.91 -3.72
CA ALA A 38 1.33 3.58 -3.24
C ALA A 38 1.39 5.07 -3.59
N THR A 39 0.23 5.68 -3.75
CA THR A 39 0.08 7.14 -3.81
C THR A 39 0.01 7.68 -2.38
N VAL A 40 1.08 8.33 -1.92
CA VAL A 40 1.17 8.89 -0.57
C VAL A 40 1.34 10.40 -0.63
N PHE A 41 0.46 11.13 0.05
CA PHE A 41 0.52 12.59 0.10
C PHE A 41 -0.02 13.13 1.43
N ARG A 42 0.21 14.42 1.67
CA ARG A 42 -0.33 15.16 2.82
C ARG A 42 -0.68 16.58 2.41
N GLU A 43 -1.47 17.26 3.24
CA GLU A 43 -1.66 18.70 3.11
C GLU A 43 -0.41 19.46 3.59
N GLY A 44 -0.17 20.63 3.00
CA GLY A 44 1.01 21.48 3.26
C GLY A 44 2.20 21.17 2.36
N HIS A 45 3.33 21.84 2.59
CA HIS A 45 4.55 21.76 1.76
C HIS A 45 5.71 21.03 2.44
N GLU A 46 5.44 20.41 3.58
CA GLU A 46 6.45 19.69 4.34
C GLU A 46 6.80 18.38 3.65
N MET A 47 8.06 17.95 3.78
CA MET A 47 8.50 16.65 3.33
C MET A 47 7.71 15.53 4.02
N LEU A 48 7.44 14.46 3.28
CA LEU A 48 6.83 13.23 3.81
C LEU A 48 7.73 12.03 3.55
N GLY A 49 7.64 11.03 4.42
CA GLY A 49 8.29 9.74 4.26
C GLY A 49 7.25 8.62 4.28
N ALA A 50 7.54 7.52 3.58
CA ALA A 50 6.75 6.31 3.59
C ALA A 50 7.68 5.09 3.68
N ALA A 51 7.21 4.02 4.32
CA ALA A 51 7.95 2.77 4.43
C ALA A 51 7.01 1.60 4.15
N VAL A 52 7.58 0.56 3.55
CA VAL A 52 6.89 -0.71 3.32
C VAL A 52 7.18 -1.63 4.50
N VAL A 53 6.13 -2.20 5.11
CA VAL A 53 6.26 -3.17 6.20
C VAL A 53 5.78 -4.52 5.69
N LEU A 54 6.72 -5.43 5.45
CA LEU A 54 6.42 -6.83 5.14
C LEU A 54 6.25 -7.61 6.43
N ARG A 55 5.19 -8.42 6.52
CA ARG A 55 4.95 -9.34 7.64
C ARG A 55 5.20 -10.77 7.20
N THR A 56 5.96 -11.50 8.00
CA THR A 56 6.19 -12.93 7.81
C THR A 56 5.12 -13.74 8.55
N PRO A 57 4.98 -15.05 8.25
CA PRO A 57 3.92 -15.88 8.85
C PRO A 57 4.14 -16.29 10.31
N ASP A 58 5.34 -16.12 10.85
CA ASP A 58 5.66 -16.39 12.27
C ASP A 58 5.02 -15.41 13.26
#